data_AF-A0A6H9GYE4-F1
#
_entry.id   AF-A0A6H9GYE4-F1
#
_cell.length_a   1.000
_cell.length_b   1.000
_cell.length_c   1.000
_cell.angle_alpha   90.00
_cell.angle_beta   90.00
_cell.angle_gamma   90.00
#
_symmetry.space_group_name_H-M   'P 1'
#
loop_
_entity.id
_entity.type
_entity.pdbx_description
1 polymer ?
#
loop_
_entity_poly.entity_id
_entity_poly.type
_entity_poly.pdbx_seq_one_letter_code
_entity_poly.pdbx_strand_id
1 'polypeptide(L)'
;MDIQLINIGFGNIVSANRVIAIVSPESAPIKRIISDARDKGCLIDATYGRRTRAVIITDSSHVVLSAIQPETVAHRFVVNKEAPVNSSN
;
A
#
# COMPACT_ATOMS: atom_id res chain seq x y z
N MET A 1 3.52 20.10 -2.73
CA MET A 1 3.03 19.07 -1.80
C MET A 1 4.14 18.07 -1.64
N ASP A 2 4.65 17.91 -0.42
CA ASP A 2 5.72 16.95 -0.14
C ASP A 2 5.20 15.52 -0.31
N ILE A 3 6.06 14.65 -0.85
CA ILE A 3 5.74 13.24 -1.04
C ILE A 3 5.84 12.55 0.32
N GLN A 4 4.68 12.18 0.89
CA GLN A 4 4.64 11.40 2.12
C GLN A 4 4.91 9.93 1.79
N LEU A 5 5.96 9.37 2.37
CA LEU A 5 6.38 7.98 2.17
C LEU A 5 6.01 7.11 3.37
N ILE A 6 5.51 5.89 3.11
CA ILE A 6 5.13 4.95 4.16
C ILE A 6 5.72 3.57 3.91
N ASN A 7 6.32 3.01 4.96
CA ASN A 7 6.83 1.65 4.96
C ASN A 7 5.69 0.62 4.94
N ILE A 8 5.70 -0.28 3.97
CA ILE A 8 4.73 -1.36 3.79
C ILE A 8 5.31 -2.75 4.09
N GLY A 9 6.49 -2.80 4.74
CA GLY A 9 7.17 -4.02 5.18
C GLY A 9 8.49 -4.27 4.46
N PHE A 10 9.45 -4.87 5.17
CA PHE A 10 10.72 -5.37 4.60
C PHE A 10 11.53 -4.32 3.81
N GLY A 11 11.45 -3.05 4.22
CA GLY A 11 12.13 -1.95 3.52
C GLY A 11 11.40 -1.42 2.28
N ASN A 12 10.24 -2.00 1.93
CA ASN A 12 9.40 -1.48 0.86
C ASN A 12 8.63 -0.25 1.34
N ILE A 13 8.56 0.77 0.47
CA ILE A 13 7.98 2.07 0.78
C ILE A 13 7.07 2.48 -0.38
N VAL A 14 5.91 3.06 -0.07
CA VAL A 14 4.97 3.60 -1.07
C VAL A 14 4.66 5.07 -0.80
N SER A 15 4.27 5.79 -1.84
CA SER A 15 3.75 7.15 -1.72
C SER A 15 2.35 7.12 -1.13
N ALA A 16 2.20 7.60 0.11
CA ALA A 16 0.96 7.60 0.86
C ALA A 16 -0.16 8.34 0.11
N ASN A 17 0.19 9.48 -0.49
CA ASN A 17 -0.74 10.38 -1.18
C ASN A 17 -1.38 9.76 -2.43
N ARG A 18 -0.86 8.62 -2.91
CA ARG A 18 -1.34 7.93 -4.11
C ARG A 18 -2.11 6.65 -3.81
N VAL A 19 -2.19 6.25 -2.54
CA VAL A 19 -2.93 5.06 -2.14
C VAL A 19 -4.41 5.39 -2.03
N ILE A 20 -5.23 4.65 -2.76
CA ILE A 20 -6.70 4.76 -2.72
C ILE A 20 -7.28 3.80 -1.67
N ALA A 21 -6.73 2.58 -1.59
CA ALA A 21 -7.25 1.55 -0.69
C ALA A 21 -6.18 0.57 -0.26
N ILE A 22 -6.38 -0.02 0.93
CA ILE A 22 -5.61 -1.15 1.45
C ILE A 22 -6.63 -2.24 1.80
N VAL A 23 -6.52 -3.41 1.17
CA VAL A 23 -7.50 -4.49 1.30
C VAL A 23 -6.83 -5.85 1.51
N SER A 24 -7.57 -6.81 2.06
CA SER A 24 -7.13 -8.20 2.20
C SER A 24 -7.24 -8.96 0.87
N PRO A 25 -6.29 -9.86 0.52
CA PRO A 25 -6.30 -10.64 -0.72
C PRO A 25 -7.29 -11.83 -0.73
N GLU A 26 -8.14 -11.95 0.29
CA GLU A 26 -8.94 -13.17 0.52
C GLU A 26 -10.13 -13.32 -0.45
N SER A 27 -10.73 -12.21 -0.90
CA SER A 27 -11.95 -12.25 -1.71
C SER A 27 -11.66 -12.47 -3.21
N ALA A 28 -12.59 -13.14 -3.90
CA ALA A 28 -12.47 -13.39 -5.33
C ALA A 28 -12.31 -12.12 -6.18
N PRO A 29 -13.03 -11.00 -5.92
CA PRO A 29 -12.82 -9.75 -6.65
C PRO A 29 -11.40 -9.19 -6.50
N ILE A 30 -10.81 -9.24 -5.31
CA ILE A 30 -9.45 -8.75 -5.10
C ILE A 30 -8.43 -9.62 -5.82
N LYS A 31 -8.61 -10.95 -5.81
CA LYS A 31 -7.76 -11.86 -6.60
C LYS A 31 -7.79 -11.55 -8.10
N ARG A 32 -8.97 -11.17 -8.63
CA ARG A 32 -9.07 -10.71 -10.03
C ARG A 32 -8.29 -9.42 -10.26
N ILE A 33 -8.41 -8.43 -9.39
CA ILE A 33 -7.64 -7.18 -9.49
C ILE A 33 -6.12 -7.44 -9.50
N ILE A 34 -5.63 -8.38 -8.67
CA ILE A 34 -4.22 -8.77 -8.66
C ILE A 34 -3.81 -9.41 -9.99
N SER A 35 -4.65 -10.30 -10.54
CA SER A 35 -4.40 -10.93 -11.84
C SER A 35 -4.37 -9.89 -12.96
N ASP A 36 -5.39 -9.03 -13.02
CA ASP A 36 -5.49 -7.98 -14.04
C ASP A 36 -4.29 -7.04 -14.00
N ALA A 37 -3.81 -6.68 -12.80
CA ALA A 37 -2.63 -5.85 -12.64
C ALA A 37 -1.36 -6.58 -13.10
N ARG A 38 -1.24 -7.90 -12.88
CA ARG A 38 -0.12 -8.70 -13.38
C ARG A 38 -0.11 -8.72 -14.90
N ASP A 39 -1.26 -8.98 -15.51
CA ASP A 39 -1.40 -9.09 -16.96
C ASP A 39 -1.12 -7.76 -17.66
N LYS A 40 -1.45 -6.64 -17.00
CA LYS A 40 -1.16 -5.28 -17.49
C LYS A 40 0.26 -4.78 -17.18
N GLY A 41 1.08 -5.57 -16.46
CA GLY A 41 2.42 -5.14 -16.04
C GLY A 41 2.45 -4.08 -14.92
N CYS A 42 1.32 -3.87 -14.23
CA CYS A 42 1.17 -2.88 -13.15
C CYS A 42 1.23 -3.49 -11.74
N LEU A 43 1.49 -4.80 -11.61
CA LEU A 43 1.63 -5.47 -10.32
C LEU A 43 3.05 -5.30 -9.78
N ILE A 44 3.16 -4.78 -8.57
CA ILE A 44 4.41 -4.69 -7.82
C ILE A 44 4.36 -5.70 -6.68
N ASP A 45 5.22 -6.71 -6.73
CA ASP A 45 5.33 -7.70 -5.66
C ASP A 45 6.35 -7.26 -4.60
N ALA A 46 5.84 -6.75 -3.48
CA ALA A 46 6.61 -6.33 -2.31
C ALA A 46 6.51 -7.34 -1.15
N THR A 47 6.22 -8.61 -1.44
CA THR A 47 6.06 -9.66 -0.42
C THR A 47 7.37 -10.35 -0.03
N TYR A 48 8.40 -10.26 -0.88
CA TYR A 48 9.66 -11.02 -0.76
C TYR A 48 9.42 -12.54 -0.68
N GLY A 49 8.51 -13.07 -1.50
CA GLY A 49 8.20 -14.50 -1.56
C GLY A 49 7.39 -15.01 -0.35
N ARG A 50 6.96 -14.12 0.55
CA ARG A 50 6.07 -14.47 1.66
C ARG A 50 4.61 -14.44 1.20
N ARG A 51 3.72 -15.00 2.03
CA ARG A 51 2.28 -14.92 1.80
C ARG A 51 1.84 -13.46 1.70
N THR A 52 1.13 -13.12 0.63
CA THR A 52 0.42 -11.83 0.52
C THR A 52 -0.61 -11.71 1.64
N ARG A 53 -0.52 -10.63 2.40
CA ARG A 53 -1.45 -10.31 3.50
C ARG A 53 -2.23 -9.04 3.23
N ALA A 54 -1.67 -8.10 2.46
CA ALA A 54 -2.34 -6.88 2.05
C ALA A 54 -2.14 -6.63 0.55
N VAL A 55 -3.11 -5.93 -0.02
CA VAL A 55 -3.13 -5.44 -1.39
C VAL A 55 -3.38 -3.94 -1.32
N ILE A 56 -2.44 -3.17 -1.85
CA ILE A 56 -2.48 -1.71 -1.85
C ILE A 56 -2.82 -1.27 -3.26
N ILE A 57 -3.90 -0.51 -3.40
CA ILE A 57 -4.40 0.00 -4.67
C ILE A 57 -4.01 1.47 -4.78
N THR A 58 -3.39 1.84 -5.89
CA THR A 58 -2.99 3.22 -6.17
C THR A 58 -3.83 3.88 -7.26
N ASP A 59 -3.82 5.21 -7.30
CA ASP A 59 -4.46 6.02 -8.35
C ASP A 59 -3.91 5.78 -9.76
N SER A 60 -2.66 5.36 -9.85
CA SER A 60 -1.96 5.04 -11.11
C SER A 60 -2.28 3.64 -11.66
N SER A 61 -3.30 2.95 -11.12
CA SER A 61 -3.63 1.55 -11.42
C SER A 61 -2.56 0.52 -11.03
N HIS A 62 -1.44 0.93 -10.42
CA HIS A 62 -0.52 0.00 -9.81
C HIS A 62 -1.15 -0.66 -8.59
N VAL A 63 -0.93 -1.97 -8.48
CA VAL A 63 -1.34 -2.80 -7.35
C VAL A 63 -0.08 -3.30 -6.67
N VAL A 64 0.08 -2.99 -5.38
CA VAL A 64 1.26 -3.38 -4.61
C VAL A 64 0.87 -4.46 -3.62
N LEU A 65 1.55 -5.60 -3.68
CA LEU A 65 1.37 -6.69 -2.73
C LEU A 65 2.28 -6.51 -1.52
N SER A 66 1.76 -6.72 -0.32
CA SER A 66 2.54 -6.68 0.90
C SER A 66 2.33 -7.94 1.74
N ALA A 67 3.39 -8.38 2.40
CA ALA A 67 3.37 -9.45 3.39
C ALA A 67 3.04 -8.95 4.81
N ILE A 68 2.71 -7.67 4.97
CA ILE A 68 2.23 -7.07 6.23
C ILE A 68 0.70 -7.00 6.22
N GLN A 69 0.09 -7.09 7.40
CA GLN A 69 -1.36 -7.05 7.56
C GLN A 69 -1.93 -5.68 7.19
N PRO A 70 -3.12 -5.61 6.55
CA PRO A 70 -3.77 -4.36 6.18
C PRO A 70 -3.85 -3.35 7.33
N GLU A 71 -4.19 -3.82 8.53
CA GLU A 71 -4.36 -2.99 9.74
C GLU A 71 -3.03 -2.36 10.16
N THR A 72 -1.94 -3.11 10.09
CA THR A 72 -0.59 -2.60 10.40
C THR A 72 -0.15 -1.56 9.39
N VAL A 73 -0.48 -1.76 8.10
CA VAL A 73 -0.19 -0.76 7.06
C VAL A 73 -1.04 0.48 7.31
N ALA A 74 -2.35 0.35 7.51
CA ALA A 74 -3.27 1.45 7.76
C ALA A 74 -2.88 2.31 8.97
N HIS A 75 -2.45 1.68 10.08
CA HIS A 75 -1.98 2.41 11.27
C HIS A 75 -0.81 3.35 10.94
N ARG A 76 0.11 2.94 10.05
CA ARG A 76 1.24 3.79 9.61
C ARG A 76 0.79 4.97 8.75
N PHE A 77 -0.34 4.85 8.06
CA PHE A 77 -0.95 5.95 7.31
C PHE A 77 -1.62 6.98 8.22
N VAL A 78 -2.29 6.51 9.28
CA VAL A 78 -2.96 7.39 10.24
C VAL A 78 -1.94 8.16 11.08
N VAL A 79 -0.92 7.48 11.63
CA VAL A 79 0.10 8.12 12.49
C VAL A 79 0.89 9.22 11.77
N ASN A 80 1.21 9.04 10.48
CA ASN A 80 1.90 10.08 9.71
C ASN A 80 1.00 11.27 9.33
N LYS A 81 -0.33 11.15 9.44
CA LYS A 81 -1.26 12.26 9.18
C LYS A 81 -1.38 13.21 10.39
N GLU A 82 -1.03 12.73 11.59
CA GLU A 82 -1.08 13.49 12.84
C GLU A 82 0.27 14.07 13.27
N ALA A 83 1.30 14.01 12.42
CA ALA A 83 2.52 14.77 12.69
C ALA A 83 2.13 16.26 12.82
N PRO A 84 2.36 16.92 13.97
CA PRO A 84 1.96 18.29 14.16
C PRO A 84 2.73 19.11 13.13
N VAL A 85 1.98 19.83 12.29
CA VAL A 85 2.50 20.98 11.58
C VAL A 85 2.98 21.92 12.69
N ASN A 86 4.26 21.89 13.02
CA ASN A 86 4.86 22.86 13.92
C ASN A 86 4.61 24.23 13.30
N SER A 87 3.57 24.89 13.80
CA SER A 87 3.34 26.33 13.67
C SER A 87 4.59 27.01 14.20
N SER A 88 5.47 27.35 13.27
CA SER A 88 6.59 28.23 13.51
C SER A 88 6.01 29.61 13.77
N ASN A 89 6.13 30.09 15.00
CA ASN A 89 6.22 31.51 15.33
C ASN A 89 6.99 31.67 16.63
#